data_AF-A0A950VYJ3-F1
#
_entry.id   AF-A0A950VYJ3-F1
#
_cell.length_a   1.000
_cell.length_b   1.000
_cell.length_c   1.000
_cell.angle_alpha   90.00
_cell.angle_beta   90.00
_cell.angle_gamma   90.00
#
_symmetry.space_group_name_H-M   'P 1'
#
loop_
_entity.id
_entity.type
_entity.pdbx_description
1 polymer ?
#
loop_
_entity_poly.entity_id
_entity_poly.type
_entity_poly.pdbx_seq_one_letter_code
_entity_poly.pdbx_strand_id
1 'polypeptide(L)'
;MNDTATAQILADPTIKRADLHCHSRFSVFKYFRRANTRDCYNNPEDVYHIAKERGMSYVTLTDHDSIDGALYLLNKYPDMTDFFIGEEVETYFPETGQRIHVGVWGLNEAQHREIQRLRPNIREMVPYMKSQRMIFGVNHLFQNYRMKNVAAHYIAELLEMFDIFEAMNGAMASFHNKMVQQLVNTVEKGGRHASMIGGSDAHTLKHVAKVHTVSKGETTSEFLENIRSGDCFAWGSEMRFRELIADIYLLTIAYNGQARADLMSQDYSVADKTVQLAGRLASIPAAISGLPAAITSLNYLKQIVVTKGISMRFEKLVEKIQPGLK
;
A
#
# COMPACT_ATOMS: atom_id res chain seq x y z
N MET A 1 8.42 18.71 19.17
CA MET A 1 9.82 18.96 18.73
C MET A 1 9.82 20.34 18.10
N ASN A 2 10.75 21.24 18.46
CA ASN A 2 10.83 22.57 17.84
C ASN A 2 11.03 22.43 16.33
N ASP A 3 10.29 23.21 15.53
CA ASP A 3 10.32 23.17 14.06
C ASP A 3 11.74 23.28 13.47
N THR A 4 12.66 23.92 14.20
CA THR A 4 14.08 24.06 13.85
C THR A 4 14.85 22.73 13.88
N ALA A 5 14.60 21.86 14.86
CA ALA A 5 15.27 20.56 14.97
C ALA A 5 14.79 19.59 13.90
N THR A 6 13.48 19.60 13.60
CA THR A 6 12.91 18.86 12.47
C THR A 6 13.52 19.35 11.16
N ALA A 7 13.60 20.67 10.94
CA ALA A 7 14.20 21.23 9.73
C ALA A 7 15.67 20.81 9.54
N GLN A 8 16.47 20.77 10.61
CA GLN A 8 17.87 20.31 10.53
C GLN A 8 17.99 18.82 10.17
N ILE A 9 17.18 17.95 10.78
CA ILE A 9 17.16 16.51 10.44
C ILE A 9 16.73 16.31 9.00
N LEU A 10 15.73 17.07 8.54
CA LEU A 10 15.22 16.98 7.18
C LEU A 10 16.21 17.52 6.13
N ALA A 11 17.21 18.32 6.54
CA ALA A 11 18.25 18.88 5.68
C ALA A 11 19.54 18.05 5.64
N ASP A 12 19.67 17.03 6.49
CA ASP A 12 20.81 16.11 6.49
C ASP A 12 20.81 15.29 5.19
N PRO A 13 21.85 15.40 4.34
CA PRO A 13 21.89 14.70 3.05
C PRO A 13 21.97 13.18 3.19
N THR A 14 22.36 12.67 4.36
CA THR A 14 22.41 11.23 4.66
C THR A 14 21.03 10.67 4.95
N ILE A 15 20.04 11.53 5.23
CA ILE A 15 18.65 11.12 5.45
C ILE A 15 17.96 10.95 4.10
N LYS A 16 17.63 9.70 3.79
CA LYS A 16 16.91 9.33 2.58
C LYS A 16 15.46 9.02 2.88
N ARG A 17 14.62 9.23 1.86
CA ARG A 17 13.18 9.04 1.97
C ARG A 17 12.64 8.34 0.74
N ALA A 18 11.67 7.47 0.96
CA ALA A 18 10.89 6.84 -0.10
C ALA A 18 9.44 6.68 0.35
N ASP A 19 8.51 7.01 -0.54
CA ASP A 19 7.14 6.56 -0.41
C ASP A 19 7.07 5.08 -0.81
N LEU A 20 6.93 4.19 0.17
CA LEU A 20 6.94 2.74 -0.06
C LEU A 20 5.60 2.18 -0.48
N HIS A 21 4.56 3.01 -0.62
CA HIS A 21 3.24 2.54 -0.99
C HIS A 21 2.53 3.60 -1.83
N CYS A 22 2.60 3.48 -3.15
CA CYS A 22 1.89 4.38 -4.05
C CYS A 22 1.59 3.71 -5.39
N HIS A 23 0.52 4.18 -6.03
CA HIS A 23 -0.09 3.50 -7.17
C HIS A 23 -0.05 4.34 -8.44
N SER A 24 -0.04 3.65 -9.57
CA SER A 24 -0.11 4.18 -10.93
C SER A 24 -1.27 3.55 -11.71
N ARG A 25 -1.49 4.00 -12.94
CA ARG A 25 -2.49 3.45 -13.86
C ARG A 25 -2.29 1.96 -14.22
N PHE A 26 -1.15 1.37 -13.85
CA PHE A 26 -0.84 -0.04 -14.07
C PHE A 26 -1.33 -0.96 -12.92
N SER A 27 -1.82 -0.39 -11.83
CA SER A 27 -2.44 -1.16 -10.76
C SER A 27 -3.66 -1.95 -11.25
N VAL A 28 -3.67 -3.24 -10.91
CA VAL A 28 -4.66 -4.18 -11.43
C VAL A 28 -5.91 -4.16 -10.56
N PHE A 29 -6.93 -3.43 -11.01
CA PHE A 29 -8.21 -3.41 -10.32
C PHE A 29 -9.02 -4.71 -10.57
N LYS A 30 -9.52 -5.33 -9.50
CA LYS A 30 -10.25 -6.62 -9.58
C LYS A 30 -11.74 -6.46 -9.84
N TYR A 31 -12.32 -5.31 -9.51
CA TYR A 31 -13.76 -5.08 -9.67
C TYR A 31 -14.05 -4.42 -11.02
N PHE A 32 -15.08 -4.90 -11.71
CA PHE A 32 -15.52 -4.33 -12.99
C PHE A 32 -14.43 -4.21 -14.07
N ARG A 33 -13.49 -5.17 -14.17
CA ARG A 33 -12.46 -5.21 -15.23
C ARG A 33 -13.03 -5.00 -16.64
N ARG A 34 -14.22 -5.55 -16.93
CA ARG A 34 -14.91 -5.36 -18.21
C ARG A 34 -15.32 -3.91 -18.50
N ALA A 35 -15.51 -3.09 -17.47
CA ALA A 35 -15.75 -1.66 -17.60
C ALA A 35 -14.44 -0.85 -17.69
N ASN A 36 -13.27 -1.50 -17.67
CA ASN A 36 -11.95 -0.86 -17.70
C ASN A 36 -11.72 0.17 -16.58
N THR A 37 -12.37 -0.03 -15.43
CA THR A 37 -12.11 0.77 -14.23
C THR A 37 -10.76 0.37 -13.65
N ARG A 38 -9.98 1.38 -13.27
CA ARG A 38 -8.74 1.26 -12.51
C ARG A 38 -8.96 1.84 -11.12
N ASP A 39 -8.18 1.39 -10.15
CA ASP A 39 -8.06 1.99 -8.82
C ASP A 39 -7.24 3.28 -8.85
N CYS A 40 -6.26 3.38 -9.75
CA CYS A 40 -5.45 4.59 -9.96
C CYS A 40 -5.39 4.99 -11.45
N TYR A 41 -5.26 6.28 -11.70
CA TYR A 41 -5.14 6.85 -13.07
C TYR A 41 -3.89 7.72 -13.25
N ASN A 42 -3.01 7.77 -12.25
CA ASN A 42 -1.77 8.54 -12.31
C ASN A 42 -0.83 7.93 -13.35
N ASN A 43 -0.15 8.74 -14.16
CA ASN A 43 0.93 8.23 -15.00
C ASN A 43 2.16 7.95 -14.11
N PRO A 44 2.90 6.85 -14.35
CA PRO A 44 4.12 6.54 -13.60
C PRO A 44 5.11 7.73 -13.52
N GLU A 45 5.28 8.48 -14.60
CA GLU A 45 6.17 9.65 -14.63
C GLU A 45 5.68 10.75 -13.69
N ASP A 46 4.38 11.02 -13.65
CA ASP A 46 3.81 12.06 -12.77
C ASP A 46 3.99 11.68 -11.30
N VAL A 47 3.83 10.39 -10.95
CA VAL A 47 4.10 9.88 -9.60
C VAL A 47 5.57 10.09 -9.24
N TYR A 48 6.48 9.72 -10.14
CA TYR A 48 7.92 9.92 -9.94
C TYR A 48 8.26 11.39 -9.75
N HIS A 49 7.84 12.27 -10.66
CA HIS A 49 8.14 13.70 -10.60
C HIS A 49 7.61 14.34 -9.31
N ILE A 50 6.37 14.03 -8.92
CA ILE A 50 5.80 14.58 -7.68
C ILE A 50 6.51 14.04 -6.44
N ALA A 51 6.90 12.77 -6.42
CA ALA A 51 7.68 12.21 -5.32
C ALA A 51 9.04 12.93 -5.19
N LYS A 52 9.74 13.16 -6.30
CA LYS A 52 11.01 13.92 -6.32
C LYS A 52 10.82 15.38 -5.88
N GLU A 53 9.79 16.06 -6.38
CA GLU A 53 9.45 17.44 -5.97
C GLU A 53 9.15 17.54 -4.46
N ARG A 54 8.60 16.47 -3.86
CA ARG A 54 8.35 16.35 -2.41
C ARG A 54 9.56 15.86 -1.62
N GLY A 55 10.73 15.80 -2.24
CA GLY A 55 12.00 15.50 -1.58
C GLY A 55 12.24 14.02 -1.34
N MET A 56 11.56 13.12 -2.06
CA MET A 56 11.91 11.69 -1.99
C MET A 56 13.26 11.45 -2.64
N SER A 57 14.15 10.82 -1.89
CA SER A 57 15.47 10.40 -2.39
C SER A 57 15.31 9.25 -3.35
N TYR A 58 14.47 8.28 -3.01
CA TYR A 58 14.16 7.13 -3.85
C TYR A 58 12.67 7.04 -4.13
N VAL A 59 12.32 6.42 -5.26
CA VAL A 59 10.94 6.23 -5.69
C VAL A 59 10.71 4.76 -6.03
N THR A 60 9.51 4.28 -5.73
CA THR A 60 8.99 2.98 -6.17
C THR A 60 7.54 3.16 -6.58
N LEU A 61 7.05 2.26 -7.43
CA LEU A 61 5.62 2.04 -7.60
C LEU A 61 5.27 0.71 -6.95
N THR A 62 4.09 0.60 -6.35
CA THR A 62 3.60 -0.63 -5.71
C THR A 62 2.21 -0.95 -6.22
N ASP A 63 2.07 -0.97 -7.53
CA ASP A 63 0.84 -1.31 -8.23
C ASP A 63 0.30 -2.68 -7.77
N HIS A 64 -1.03 -2.83 -7.72
CA HIS A 64 -1.64 -4.09 -7.27
C HIS A 64 -1.31 -5.25 -8.20
N ASP A 65 -0.69 -6.29 -7.64
CA ASP A 65 -0.36 -7.55 -8.32
C ASP A 65 0.39 -7.39 -9.67
N SER A 66 1.10 -6.28 -9.87
CA SER A 66 1.80 -5.96 -11.12
C SER A 66 3.05 -5.13 -10.86
N ILE A 67 4.08 -5.38 -11.68
CA ILE A 67 5.30 -4.56 -11.76
C ILE A 67 5.37 -3.76 -13.07
N ASP A 68 4.31 -3.77 -13.88
CA ASP A 68 4.33 -3.21 -15.24
C ASP A 68 4.60 -1.70 -15.25
N GLY A 69 4.08 -0.97 -14.26
CA GLY A 69 4.35 0.46 -14.11
C GLY A 69 5.82 0.76 -13.81
N ALA A 70 6.45 -0.08 -12.98
CA ALA A 70 7.86 0.01 -12.66
C ALA A 70 8.74 -0.36 -13.87
N LEU A 71 8.42 -1.46 -14.56
CA LEU A 71 9.13 -1.88 -15.78
C LEU A 71 8.99 -0.84 -16.89
N TYR A 72 7.81 -0.23 -17.05
CA TYR A 72 7.59 0.85 -18.01
C TYR A 72 8.55 2.02 -17.77
N LEU A 73 8.69 2.48 -16.51
CA LEU A 73 9.62 3.56 -16.18
C LEU A 73 11.08 3.19 -16.45
N LEU A 74 11.50 2.01 -15.98
CA LEU A 74 12.88 1.54 -16.15
C LEU A 74 13.25 1.31 -17.62
N ASN A 75 12.32 0.81 -18.44
CA ASN A 75 12.54 0.65 -19.87
C ASN A 75 12.61 2.01 -20.60
N LYS A 76 11.85 3.00 -20.13
CA LYS A 76 11.85 4.35 -20.71
C LYS A 76 13.06 5.17 -20.28
N TYR A 77 13.53 4.96 -19.04
CA TYR A 77 14.64 5.70 -18.42
C TYR A 77 15.61 4.69 -17.76
N PRO A 78 16.45 4.00 -18.55
CA PRO A 78 17.30 2.91 -18.05
C PRO A 78 18.39 3.36 -17.07
N ASP A 79 18.75 4.65 -17.08
CA ASP A 79 19.81 5.21 -16.23
C ASP A 79 19.30 5.67 -14.84
N MET A 80 18.04 5.40 -14.49
CA MET A 80 17.49 5.74 -13.16
C MET A 80 18.18 4.94 -12.05
N THR A 81 18.94 5.63 -11.20
CA THR A 81 19.63 5.02 -10.04
C THR A 81 18.86 5.16 -8.72
N ASP A 82 17.83 6.01 -8.70
CA ASP A 82 17.03 6.36 -7.54
C ASP A 82 15.60 5.78 -7.60
N PHE A 83 15.41 4.75 -8.42
CA PHE A 83 14.18 4.01 -8.54
C PHE A 83 14.40 2.52 -8.30
N PHE A 84 13.46 1.85 -7.64
CA PHE A 84 13.44 0.40 -7.51
C PHE A 84 12.04 -0.15 -7.76
N ILE A 85 11.97 -1.41 -8.19
CA ILE A 85 10.70 -2.09 -8.44
C ILE A 85 10.04 -2.41 -7.10
N GLY A 86 8.74 -2.12 -6.99
CA GLY A 86 7.90 -2.57 -5.90
C GLY A 86 6.58 -3.15 -6.41
N GLU A 87 5.85 -3.81 -5.51
CA GLU A 87 4.55 -4.44 -5.81
C GLU A 87 3.70 -4.50 -4.54
N GLU A 88 2.39 -4.20 -4.64
CA GLU A 88 1.43 -4.55 -3.60
C GLU A 88 0.72 -5.85 -3.97
N VAL A 89 1.12 -6.95 -3.32
CA VAL A 89 0.61 -8.30 -3.60
C VAL A 89 -0.61 -8.58 -2.74
N GLU A 90 -1.76 -8.87 -3.36
CA GLU A 90 -2.92 -9.43 -2.64
C GLU A 90 -2.76 -10.95 -2.50
N THR A 91 -2.77 -11.43 -1.26
CA THR A 91 -2.73 -12.86 -0.91
C THR A 91 -3.84 -13.24 0.08
N TYR A 92 -3.95 -14.53 0.37
CA TYR A 92 -5.07 -15.12 1.08
C TYR A 92 -4.60 -16.14 2.12
N PHE A 93 -5.31 -16.18 3.24
CA PHE A 93 -5.33 -17.34 4.12
C PHE A 93 -6.25 -18.40 3.48
N PRO A 94 -5.72 -19.57 3.07
CA PRO A 94 -6.44 -20.50 2.20
C PRO A 94 -7.73 -21.05 2.81
N GLU A 95 -7.80 -21.25 4.13
CA GLU A 95 -8.98 -21.85 4.78
C GLU A 95 -10.13 -20.85 4.94
N THR A 96 -9.82 -19.56 5.16
CA THR A 96 -10.85 -18.56 5.47
C THR A 96 -11.11 -17.58 4.34
N GLY A 97 -10.25 -17.58 3.32
CA GLY A 97 -10.23 -16.57 2.26
C GLY A 97 -10.09 -15.16 2.83
N GLN A 98 -9.48 -15.01 4.02
CA GLN A 98 -9.13 -13.72 4.58
C GLN A 98 -8.03 -13.12 3.68
N ARG A 99 -8.29 -11.93 3.16
CA ARG A 99 -7.38 -11.22 2.26
C ARG A 99 -6.40 -10.37 3.06
N ILE A 100 -5.20 -10.22 2.54
CA ILE A 100 -4.20 -9.30 3.07
C ILE A 100 -3.31 -8.81 1.93
N HIS A 101 -2.81 -7.59 2.07
CA HIS A 101 -1.88 -7.01 1.11
C HIS A 101 -0.47 -7.01 1.69
N VAL A 102 0.49 -7.37 0.86
CA VAL A 102 1.91 -7.45 1.21
C VAL A 102 2.67 -6.54 0.25
N GLY A 103 3.34 -5.53 0.79
CA GLY A 103 4.30 -4.74 0.02
C GLY A 103 5.57 -5.57 -0.18
N VAL A 104 6.10 -5.57 -1.41
CA VAL A 104 7.36 -6.22 -1.77
C VAL A 104 8.22 -5.21 -2.52
N TRP A 105 9.48 -5.06 -2.14
CA TRP A 105 10.37 -4.01 -2.66
C TRP A 105 11.72 -4.56 -3.09
N GLY A 106 12.29 -3.96 -4.15
CA GLY A 106 13.56 -4.36 -4.74
C GLY A 106 13.50 -5.73 -5.44
N LEU A 107 12.31 -6.18 -5.83
CA LEU A 107 12.12 -7.45 -6.53
C LEU A 107 12.49 -7.37 -8.01
N ASN A 108 12.75 -8.52 -8.62
CA ASN A 108 12.93 -8.66 -10.07
C ASN A 108 11.75 -9.41 -10.72
N GLU A 109 11.73 -9.45 -12.06
CA GLU A 109 10.66 -10.10 -12.82
C GLU A 109 10.49 -11.60 -12.53
N ALA A 110 11.58 -12.33 -12.27
CA ALA A 110 11.50 -13.76 -11.95
C ALA A 110 10.84 -13.97 -10.58
N GLN A 111 11.19 -13.13 -9.61
CA GLN A 111 10.56 -13.14 -8.29
C GLN A 111 9.07 -12.77 -8.38
N HIS A 112 8.72 -11.75 -9.16
CA HIS A 112 7.33 -11.40 -9.43
C HIS A 112 6.52 -12.59 -9.99
N ARG A 113 7.02 -13.27 -11.03
CA ARG A 113 6.33 -14.43 -11.63
C ARG A 113 6.05 -15.53 -10.61
N GLU A 114 7.01 -15.81 -9.74
CA GLU A 114 6.85 -16.85 -8.72
C GLU A 114 5.93 -16.41 -7.57
N ILE A 115 5.98 -15.13 -7.17
CA ILE A 115 5.02 -14.53 -6.24
C ILE A 115 3.60 -14.67 -6.80
N GLN A 116 3.38 -14.34 -8.07
CA GLN A 116 2.06 -14.45 -8.71
C GLN A 116 1.54 -15.90 -8.72
N ARG A 117 2.43 -16.89 -8.84
CA ARG A 117 2.07 -18.31 -8.73
C ARG A 117 1.67 -18.70 -7.30
N LEU A 118 2.37 -18.18 -6.30
CA LEU A 118 2.24 -18.58 -4.88
C LEU A 118 1.22 -17.77 -4.08
N ARG A 119 0.89 -16.55 -4.51
CA ARG A 119 -0.01 -15.64 -3.78
C ARG A 119 -1.42 -16.16 -3.47
N PRO A 120 -1.99 -17.20 -4.12
CA PRO A 120 -3.24 -17.80 -3.64
C PRO A 120 -3.13 -18.36 -2.20
N ASN A 121 -1.92 -18.63 -1.69
CA ASN A 121 -1.69 -19.12 -0.35
C ASN A 121 -0.52 -18.38 0.33
N ILE A 122 -0.82 -17.53 1.31
CA ILE A 122 0.19 -16.78 2.06
C ILE A 122 1.23 -17.68 2.74
N ARG A 123 0.84 -18.89 3.16
CA ARG A 123 1.72 -19.86 3.83
C ARG A 123 2.71 -20.53 2.88
N GLU A 124 2.52 -20.40 1.58
CA GLU A 124 3.51 -20.83 0.57
C GLU A 124 4.32 -19.63 0.06
N MET A 125 3.67 -18.48 -0.13
CA MET A 125 4.30 -17.26 -0.61
C MET A 125 5.36 -16.72 0.37
N VAL A 126 5.05 -16.63 1.66
CA VAL A 126 5.97 -16.07 2.66
C VAL A 126 7.26 -16.89 2.80
N PRO A 127 7.24 -18.24 2.93
CA PRO A 127 8.46 -19.03 2.94
C PRO A 127 9.35 -18.84 1.70
N TYR A 128 8.75 -18.73 0.51
CA TYR A 128 9.50 -18.42 -0.71
C TYR A 128 10.19 -17.05 -0.60
N MET A 129 9.46 -15.99 -0.25
CA MET A 129 10.05 -14.64 -0.12
C MET A 129 11.17 -14.60 0.93
N LYS A 130 11.02 -15.33 2.04
CA LYS A 130 12.08 -15.52 3.05
C LYS A 130 13.30 -16.23 2.45
N SER A 131 13.10 -17.32 1.71
CA SER A 131 14.19 -18.08 1.08
C SER A 131 14.99 -17.26 0.07
N GLN A 132 14.33 -16.32 -0.62
CA GLN A 132 14.93 -15.40 -1.59
C GLN A 132 15.51 -14.14 -0.94
N ARG A 133 15.46 -14.04 0.40
CA ARG A 133 15.88 -12.86 1.18
C ARG A 133 15.26 -11.57 0.65
N MET A 134 13.98 -11.59 0.27
CA MET A 134 13.30 -10.40 -0.26
C MET A 134 13.01 -9.37 0.85
N ILE A 135 12.73 -8.12 0.47
CA ILE A 135 12.22 -7.09 1.38
C ILE A 135 10.71 -7.07 1.19
N PHE A 136 9.96 -7.45 2.22
CA PHE A 136 8.50 -7.51 2.15
C PHE A 136 7.88 -7.29 3.52
N GLY A 137 6.69 -6.72 3.55
CA GLY A 137 6.00 -6.31 4.77
C GLY A 137 4.51 -6.25 4.62
N VAL A 138 3.79 -6.17 5.75
CA VAL A 138 2.33 -6.12 5.74
C VAL A 138 1.85 -4.69 5.52
N ASN A 139 1.07 -4.47 4.47
CA ASN A 139 0.38 -3.20 4.22
C ASN A 139 -0.92 -3.13 5.02
N HIS A 140 -1.23 -1.93 5.53
CA HIS A 140 -2.45 -1.52 6.21
C HIS A 140 -3.16 -2.62 7.04
N LEU A 141 -2.40 -3.39 7.84
CA LEU A 141 -2.71 -4.61 8.62
C LEU A 141 -4.20 -5.01 8.83
N PHE A 142 -5.05 -4.08 9.28
CA PHE A 142 -6.46 -4.33 9.60
C PHE A 142 -7.48 -3.93 8.51
N GLN A 143 -7.07 -3.34 7.38
CA GLN A 143 -7.95 -2.79 6.35
C GLN A 143 -8.94 -3.83 5.80
N ASN A 144 -8.43 -5.01 5.48
CA ASN A 144 -9.20 -6.12 4.94
C ASN A 144 -9.71 -7.10 6.00
N TYR A 145 -9.43 -6.88 7.28
CA TYR A 145 -9.80 -7.83 8.34
C TYR A 145 -11.33 -7.91 8.51
N ARG A 146 -11.90 -9.10 8.27
CA ARG A 146 -13.36 -9.32 8.27
C ARG A 146 -13.88 -10.11 9.46
N MET A 147 -13.10 -10.21 10.56
CA MET A 147 -13.43 -11.06 11.72
C MET A 147 -13.75 -12.52 11.35
N LYS A 148 -13.22 -12.98 10.22
CA LYS A 148 -13.34 -14.38 9.77
C LYS A 148 -12.45 -15.31 10.59
N ASN A 149 -11.40 -14.76 11.19
CA ASN A 149 -10.51 -15.43 12.12
C ASN A 149 -10.69 -14.82 13.51
N VAL A 150 -10.23 -15.52 14.54
CA VAL A 150 -10.03 -14.88 15.85
C VAL A 150 -8.85 -13.91 15.73
N ALA A 151 -9.06 -12.65 16.11
CA ALA A 151 -8.07 -11.57 15.92
C ALA A 151 -6.68 -11.93 16.46
N ALA A 152 -6.62 -12.58 17.62
CA ALA A 152 -5.37 -13.01 18.23
C ALA A 152 -4.61 -14.04 17.37
N HIS A 153 -5.29 -15.04 16.81
CA HIS A 153 -4.65 -16.03 15.93
C HIS A 153 -4.15 -15.38 14.64
N TYR A 154 -4.98 -14.53 14.02
CA TYR A 154 -4.59 -13.78 12.81
C TYR A 154 -3.36 -12.90 13.07
N ILE A 155 -3.35 -12.17 14.18
CA ILE A 155 -2.24 -11.28 14.53
C ILE A 155 -0.99 -12.09 14.87
N ALA A 156 -1.09 -13.14 15.69
CA ALA A 156 0.04 -14.00 16.03
C ALA A 156 0.69 -14.59 14.78
N GLU A 157 -0.12 -15.14 13.87
CA GLU A 157 0.37 -15.73 12.64
C GLU A 157 1.07 -14.70 11.73
N LEU A 158 0.54 -13.48 11.62
CA LEU A 158 1.21 -12.41 10.88
C LEU A 158 2.51 -11.97 11.54
N LEU A 159 2.54 -11.88 12.86
CA LEU A 159 3.77 -11.57 13.58
C LEU A 159 4.81 -12.64 13.35
N GLU A 160 4.46 -13.92 13.25
CA GLU A 160 5.39 -15.00 12.88
C GLU A 160 5.91 -14.88 11.44
N MET A 161 5.05 -14.47 10.52
CA MET A 161 5.34 -14.40 9.09
C MET A 161 6.18 -13.18 8.69
N PHE A 162 6.00 -12.03 9.35
CA PHE A 162 6.54 -10.75 8.91
C PHE A 162 7.29 -10.02 10.01
N ASP A 163 8.35 -9.32 9.61
CA ASP A 163 9.12 -8.43 10.47
C ASP A 163 8.96 -6.95 10.06
N ILE A 164 8.36 -6.66 8.90
CA ILE A 164 8.14 -5.30 8.40
C ILE A 164 6.64 -5.01 8.38
N PHE A 165 6.24 -3.88 8.99
CA PHE A 165 4.85 -3.48 9.13
C PHE A 165 4.65 -2.03 8.68
N GLU A 166 3.65 -1.80 7.83
CA GLU A 166 3.19 -0.45 7.50
C GLU A 166 2.48 0.17 8.71
N ALA A 167 3.26 0.89 9.51
CA ALA A 167 2.83 1.53 10.74
C ALA A 167 2.17 2.90 10.49
N MET A 168 2.37 3.48 9.31
CA MET A 168 1.67 4.68 8.87
C MET A 168 1.27 4.53 7.39
N ASN A 169 -0.03 4.34 7.15
CA ASN A 169 -0.59 4.36 5.82
C ASN A 169 -1.36 5.66 5.60
N GLY A 170 -1.13 6.31 4.46
CA GLY A 170 -1.74 7.59 4.12
C GLY A 170 -3.25 7.55 3.89
N ALA A 171 -3.80 6.45 3.39
CA ALA A 171 -5.24 6.29 3.14
C ALA A 171 -6.03 5.77 4.36
N MET A 172 -5.34 5.32 5.41
CA MET A 172 -5.97 4.76 6.60
C MET A 172 -6.33 5.81 7.67
N ALA A 173 -7.34 5.49 8.47
CA ALA A 173 -7.72 6.33 9.61
C ALA A 173 -6.61 6.40 10.67
N SER A 174 -6.45 7.56 11.32
CA SER A 174 -5.45 7.75 12.40
C SER A 174 -5.50 6.68 13.49
N PHE A 175 -6.70 6.19 13.81
CA PHE A 175 -6.89 5.16 14.82
C PHE A 175 -6.33 3.80 14.39
N HIS A 176 -6.37 3.49 13.08
CA HIS A 176 -5.74 2.30 12.53
C HIS A 176 -4.22 2.40 12.67
N ASN A 177 -3.60 3.48 12.18
CA ASN A 177 -2.16 3.68 12.26
C ASN A 177 -1.65 3.61 13.71
N LYS A 178 -2.33 4.26 14.66
CA LYS A 178 -2.01 4.18 16.10
C LYS A 178 -2.05 2.77 16.66
N MET A 179 -3.03 1.96 16.25
CA MET A 179 -3.15 0.58 16.72
C MET A 179 -2.05 -0.32 16.15
N VAL A 180 -1.66 -0.13 14.88
CA VAL A 180 -0.52 -0.86 14.30
C VAL A 180 0.77 -0.47 15.01
N GLN A 181 1.02 0.83 15.19
CA GLN A 181 2.18 1.31 15.95
C GLN A 181 2.23 0.74 17.37
N GLN A 182 1.10 0.75 18.09
CA GLN A 182 1.04 0.20 19.44
C GLN A 182 1.35 -1.30 19.45
N LEU A 183 0.79 -2.06 18.50
CA LEU A 183 1.06 -3.50 18.37
C LEU A 183 2.55 -3.76 18.10
N VAL A 184 3.14 -3.11 17.10
CA VAL A 184 4.54 -3.32 16.71
C VAL A 184 5.49 -2.92 17.85
N ASN A 185 5.25 -1.79 18.52
CA ASN A 185 6.02 -1.41 19.70
C ASN A 185 5.94 -2.42 20.85
N THR A 186 4.78 -3.07 21.04
CA THR A 186 4.64 -4.14 22.05
C THR A 186 5.45 -5.37 21.66
N VAL A 187 5.49 -5.71 20.37
CA VAL A 187 6.26 -6.84 19.82
C VAL A 187 7.76 -6.59 20.00
N GLU A 188 8.26 -5.39 19.66
CA GLU A 188 9.66 -5.00 19.86
C GLU A 188 10.07 -5.03 21.33
N LYS A 189 9.23 -4.50 22.23
CA LYS A 189 9.47 -4.59 23.69
C LYS A 189 9.46 -6.01 24.22
N GLY A 190 8.80 -6.94 23.51
CA GLY A 190 8.82 -8.36 23.79
C GLY A 190 10.10 -9.07 23.36
N GLY A 191 11.03 -8.37 22.70
CA GLY A 191 12.31 -8.91 22.22
C GLY A 191 12.27 -9.44 20.78
N ARG A 192 11.13 -9.32 20.08
CA ARG A 192 11.01 -9.71 18.68
C ARG A 192 11.35 -8.54 17.77
N HIS A 193 12.19 -8.80 16.76
CA HIS A 193 12.54 -7.82 15.74
C HIS A 193 11.31 -7.34 14.96
N ALA A 194 11.17 -6.04 14.76
CA ALA A 194 10.18 -5.48 13.86
C ALA A 194 10.64 -4.13 13.27
N SER A 195 10.12 -3.80 12.10
CA SER A 195 10.40 -2.58 11.36
C SER A 195 9.11 -1.84 11.04
N MET A 196 9.10 -0.53 11.28
CA MET A 196 7.95 0.34 11.08
C MET A 196 8.16 1.26 9.89
N ILE A 197 7.46 0.96 8.80
CA ILE A 197 7.51 1.73 7.55
C ILE A 197 6.24 2.57 7.35
N GLY A 198 6.32 3.53 6.43
CA GLY A 198 5.17 4.30 5.98
C GLY A 198 5.12 4.49 4.46
N GLY A 199 3.89 4.60 3.96
CA GLY A 199 3.60 4.87 2.56
C GLY A 199 2.27 5.60 2.40
N SER A 200 2.11 6.32 1.30
CA SER A 200 0.95 7.21 1.10
C SER A 200 -0.33 6.48 0.73
N ASP A 201 -0.21 5.28 0.16
CA ASP A 201 -1.28 4.52 -0.50
C ASP A 201 -2.04 5.39 -1.52
N ALA A 202 -1.29 6.28 -2.18
CA ALA A 202 -1.86 7.32 -3.02
C ALA A 202 -2.36 6.77 -4.35
N HIS A 203 -3.66 6.94 -4.57
CA HIS A 203 -4.33 6.69 -5.84
C HIS A 203 -4.61 7.98 -6.64
N THR A 204 -4.26 9.14 -6.05
CA THR A 204 -4.27 10.45 -6.72
C THR A 204 -2.95 11.19 -6.47
N LEU A 205 -2.49 11.95 -7.46
CA LEU A 205 -1.24 12.73 -7.40
C LEU A 205 -1.14 13.67 -6.18
N LYS A 206 -2.28 14.13 -5.65
CA LYS A 206 -2.33 15.01 -4.48
C LYS A 206 -1.70 14.36 -3.24
N HIS A 207 -1.72 13.05 -3.11
CA HIS A 207 -1.35 12.34 -1.88
C HIS A 207 0.02 11.64 -1.94
N VAL A 208 0.59 11.45 -3.13
CA VAL A 208 1.92 10.86 -3.34
C VAL A 208 2.98 11.46 -2.41
N ALA A 209 3.78 10.63 -1.73
CA ALA A 209 4.85 11.01 -0.82
C ALA A 209 4.45 11.83 0.43
N LYS A 210 3.15 12.04 0.71
CA LYS A 210 2.72 12.70 1.95
C LYS A 210 2.93 11.86 3.20
N VAL A 211 2.98 10.55 3.05
CA VAL A 211 3.47 9.59 4.04
C VAL A 211 4.58 8.81 3.35
N HIS A 212 5.69 8.60 4.05
CA HIS A 212 6.89 7.98 3.52
C HIS A 212 7.71 7.35 4.64
N THR A 213 8.68 6.54 4.25
CA THR A 213 9.68 5.93 5.12
C THR A 213 10.96 6.74 5.07
N VAL A 214 11.60 6.91 6.23
CA VAL A 214 12.84 7.66 6.41
C VAL A 214 13.90 6.75 7.00
N SER A 215 15.11 6.78 6.45
CA SER A 215 16.29 6.09 6.98
C SER A 215 17.55 6.85 6.63
N LYS A 216 18.66 6.54 7.30
CA LYS A 216 19.99 6.97 6.85
C LYS A 216 20.45 6.09 5.68
N GLY A 217 21.47 6.51 4.94
CA GLY A 217 22.13 5.69 3.91
C GLY A 217 22.35 6.48 2.63
N GLU A 218 23.12 5.95 1.69
CA GLU A 218 23.49 6.66 0.45
C GLU A 218 23.03 5.95 -0.83
N THR A 219 22.61 4.68 -0.72
CA THR A 219 22.14 3.88 -1.86
C THR A 219 20.75 3.29 -1.62
N THR A 220 20.07 2.88 -2.71
CA THR A 220 18.81 2.14 -2.63
C THR A 220 18.96 0.82 -1.87
N SER A 221 20.07 0.11 -2.07
CA SER A 221 20.37 -1.14 -1.37
C SER A 221 20.54 -0.95 0.14
N GLU A 222 21.29 0.07 0.57
CA GLU A 222 21.42 0.42 1.99
C GLU A 222 20.08 0.81 2.61
N PHE A 223 19.28 1.62 1.91
CA PHE A 223 17.96 2.02 2.38
C PHE A 223 17.03 0.82 2.60
N LEU A 224 17.02 -0.12 1.65
CA LEU A 224 16.25 -1.36 1.78
C LEU A 224 16.76 -2.25 2.92
N GLU A 225 18.07 -2.38 3.10
CA GLU A 225 18.63 -3.17 4.20
C GLU A 225 18.35 -2.52 5.57
N ASN A 226 18.32 -1.20 5.66
CA ASN A 226 17.91 -0.50 6.88
C ASN A 226 16.44 -0.76 7.21
N ILE A 227 15.56 -0.83 6.21
CA ILE A 227 14.17 -1.26 6.41
C ILE A 227 14.13 -2.68 6.97
N ARG A 228 14.94 -3.61 6.45
CA ARG A 228 15.02 -4.97 6.98
C ARG A 228 15.47 -4.98 8.44
N SER A 229 16.48 -4.19 8.77
CA SER A 229 17.10 -4.11 10.10
C SER A 229 16.31 -3.27 11.11
N GLY A 230 15.20 -2.63 10.69
CA GLY A 230 14.42 -1.74 11.57
C GLY A 230 15.06 -0.37 11.80
N ASP A 231 16.14 -0.04 11.10
CA ASP A 231 16.85 1.24 11.15
C ASP A 231 16.15 2.30 10.29
N CYS A 232 14.83 2.40 10.41
CA CYS A 232 13.98 3.34 9.69
C CYS A 232 12.77 3.75 10.52
N PHE A 233 12.06 4.79 10.09
CA PHE A 233 10.78 5.17 10.69
C PHE A 233 9.81 5.73 9.65
N ALA A 234 8.52 5.59 9.94
CA ALA A 234 7.45 6.20 9.17
C ALA A 234 7.29 7.69 9.50
N TRP A 235 7.10 8.54 8.49
CA TRP A 235 6.89 9.98 8.65
C TRP A 235 5.86 10.52 7.66
N GLY A 236 5.16 11.58 8.06
CA GLY A 236 4.29 12.32 7.15
C GLY A 236 2.93 12.67 7.73
N SER A 237 1.93 12.79 6.87
CA SER A 237 0.55 13.12 7.23
C SER A 237 -0.43 12.31 6.40
N GLU A 238 -1.20 11.49 7.10
CA GLU A 238 -2.30 10.72 6.54
C GLU A 238 -3.46 11.61 6.06
N MET A 239 -4.27 11.06 5.16
CA MET A 239 -5.43 11.70 4.59
C MET A 239 -6.51 11.89 5.64
N ARG A 240 -7.13 13.07 5.65
CA ARG A 240 -8.39 13.23 6.38
C ARG A 240 -9.52 12.60 5.60
N PHE A 241 -10.58 12.21 6.30
CA PHE A 241 -11.77 11.63 5.69
C PHE A 241 -12.34 12.44 4.52
N ARG A 242 -12.35 13.77 4.61
CA ARG A 242 -12.78 14.64 3.49
C ARG A 242 -11.92 14.53 2.23
N GLU A 243 -10.63 14.26 2.41
CA GLU A 243 -9.67 14.08 1.31
C GLU A 243 -9.89 12.71 0.66
N LEU A 244 -10.11 11.66 1.47
CA LEU A 244 -10.50 10.34 0.96
C LEU A 244 -11.78 10.40 0.11
N ILE A 245 -12.81 11.11 0.58
CA ILE A 245 -14.05 11.29 -0.19
C ILE A 245 -13.78 12.05 -1.50
N ALA A 246 -13.00 13.13 -1.45
CA ALA A 246 -12.65 13.89 -2.65
C ALA A 246 -11.92 13.02 -3.68
N ASP A 247 -10.98 12.18 -3.23
CA ASP A 247 -10.21 11.29 -4.10
C ASP A 247 -11.09 10.30 -4.86
N ILE A 248 -12.14 9.74 -4.25
CA ILE A 248 -13.08 8.84 -4.94
C ILE A 248 -13.81 9.55 -6.08
N TYR A 249 -14.19 10.81 -5.88
CA TYR A 249 -14.79 11.61 -6.94
C TYR A 249 -13.77 11.97 -8.02
N LEU A 250 -12.53 12.30 -7.65
CA LEU A 250 -11.46 12.54 -8.62
C LEU A 250 -11.16 11.30 -9.46
N LEU A 251 -11.13 10.11 -8.85
CA LEU A 251 -11.00 8.83 -9.57
C LEU A 251 -12.17 8.59 -10.52
N THR A 252 -13.40 8.92 -10.10
CA THR A 252 -14.58 8.81 -10.97
C THR A 252 -14.50 9.78 -12.15
N ILE A 253 -14.02 11.00 -11.94
CA ILE A 253 -13.79 11.99 -13.00
C ILE A 253 -12.69 11.48 -13.95
N ALA A 254 -11.57 10.98 -13.41
CA ALA A 254 -10.47 10.44 -14.20
C ALA A 254 -10.92 9.25 -15.07
N TYR A 255 -11.71 8.33 -14.51
CA TYR A 255 -12.32 7.21 -15.23
C TYR A 255 -13.16 7.67 -16.43
N ASN A 256 -13.97 8.71 -16.25
CA ASN A 256 -14.76 9.31 -17.32
C ASN A 256 -13.88 10.06 -18.33
N GLY A 257 -12.80 10.70 -17.88
CA GLY A 257 -11.81 11.36 -18.75
C GLY A 257 -11.11 10.41 -19.73
N GLN A 258 -11.00 9.12 -19.39
CA GLN A 258 -10.44 8.09 -20.28
C GLN A 258 -11.40 7.62 -21.39
N ALA A 259 -12.66 8.09 -21.42
CA ALA A 259 -13.67 7.59 -22.36
C ALA A 259 -13.25 7.65 -23.83
N ARG A 260 -12.62 8.76 -24.25
CA ARG A 260 -12.15 8.92 -25.63
C ARG A 260 -11.02 7.96 -25.95
N ALA A 261 -10.04 7.82 -25.06
CA ALA A 261 -8.89 6.93 -25.25
C ALA A 261 -9.37 5.47 -25.40
N ASP A 262 -10.26 5.03 -24.51
CA ASP A 262 -10.84 3.68 -24.54
C ASP A 262 -11.65 3.44 -25.83
N LEU A 263 -12.49 4.40 -26.25
CA LEU A 263 -13.28 4.26 -27.46
C LEU A 263 -12.41 4.15 -28.73
N MET A 264 -11.29 4.87 -28.74
CA MET A 264 -10.35 4.91 -29.88
C MET A 264 -9.30 3.79 -29.86
N SER A 265 -9.15 3.07 -28.73
CA SER A 265 -8.19 1.98 -28.61
C SER A 265 -8.47 0.86 -29.63
N GLN A 266 -7.40 0.31 -30.19
CA GLN A 266 -7.45 -0.87 -31.08
C GLN A 266 -7.42 -2.19 -30.28
N ASP A 267 -7.09 -2.12 -28.98
CA ASP A 267 -6.97 -3.30 -28.12
C ASP A 267 -8.34 -3.82 -27.63
N TYR A 268 -9.40 -3.01 -27.79
CA TYR A 268 -10.74 -3.33 -27.31
C TYR A 268 -11.68 -3.73 -28.45
N SER A 269 -12.41 -4.83 -28.25
CA SER A 269 -13.48 -5.23 -29.16
C SER A 269 -14.66 -4.27 -29.09
N VAL A 270 -15.59 -4.36 -30.05
CA VAL A 270 -16.85 -3.59 -30.02
C VAL A 270 -17.66 -3.91 -28.75
N ALA A 271 -17.66 -5.17 -28.31
CA ALA A 271 -18.35 -5.57 -27.09
C ALA A 271 -17.73 -4.93 -25.85
N ASP A 272 -16.40 -4.90 -25.76
CA ASP A 272 -15.68 -4.24 -24.65
C ASP A 272 -16.02 -2.75 -24.60
N LYS A 273 -15.92 -2.05 -25.73
CA LYS A 273 -16.24 -0.62 -25.84
C LYS A 273 -17.68 -0.34 -25.41
N THR A 274 -18.62 -1.21 -25.78
CA THR A 274 -20.03 -1.09 -25.38
C THR A 274 -20.20 -1.21 -23.87
N VAL A 275 -19.58 -2.22 -23.24
CA VAL A 275 -19.65 -2.42 -21.79
C VAL A 275 -18.96 -1.28 -21.03
N GLN A 276 -17.80 -0.84 -21.51
CA GLN A 276 -17.06 0.29 -20.95
C GLN A 276 -17.87 1.60 -21.01
N LEU A 277 -18.52 1.89 -22.14
CA LEU A 277 -19.40 3.05 -22.27
C LEU A 277 -20.61 2.96 -21.34
N ALA A 278 -21.26 1.80 -21.27
CA ALA A 278 -22.38 1.57 -20.36
C ALA A 278 -21.97 1.75 -18.89
N GLY A 279 -20.81 1.21 -18.50
CA GLY A 279 -20.26 1.36 -17.16
C GLY A 279 -19.98 2.83 -16.80
N ARG A 280 -19.44 3.62 -17.74
CA ARG A 280 -19.24 5.06 -17.57
C ARG A 280 -20.55 5.81 -17.39
N LEU A 281 -21.52 5.58 -18.27
CA LEU A 281 -22.85 6.20 -18.19
C LEU A 281 -23.55 5.86 -16.88
N ALA A 282 -23.41 4.62 -16.38
CA ALA A 282 -23.94 4.22 -15.08
C ALA A 282 -23.19 4.86 -13.89
N SER A 283 -21.90 5.16 -14.04
CA SER A 283 -21.08 5.78 -12.97
C SER A 283 -21.50 7.22 -12.65
N ILE A 284 -22.00 7.98 -13.63
CA ILE A 284 -22.39 9.39 -13.48
C ILE A 284 -23.55 9.56 -12.47
N PRO A 285 -24.73 8.94 -12.66
CA PRO A 285 -25.82 9.07 -11.69
C PRO A 285 -25.48 8.44 -10.33
N ALA A 286 -24.65 7.40 -10.29
CA ALA A 286 -24.14 6.84 -9.05
C ALA A 286 -23.27 7.83 -8.27
N ALA A 287 -22.38 8.57 -8.96
CA ALA A 287 -21.56 9.60 -8.34
C ALA A 287 -22.42 10.77 -7.82
N ILE A 288 -23.35 11.26 -8.64
CA ILE A 288 -24.27 12.37 -8.29
C ILE A 288 -25.14 12.00 -7.08
N SER A 289 -25.62 10.75 -6.98
CA SER A 289 -26.45 10.30 -5.86
C SER A 289 -25.68 10.16 -4.53
N GLY A 290 -24.36 10.31 -4.53
CA GLY A 290 -23.53 10.14 -3.35
C GLY A 290 -23.19 8.69 -3.00
N LEU A 291 -23.51 7.73 -3.88
CA LEU A 291 -23.29 6.31 -3.59
C LEU A 291 -21.82 5.96 -3.30
N PRO A 292 -20.81 6.42 -4.08
CA PRO A 292 -19.40 6.17 -3.75
C PRO A 292 -18.98 6.73 -2.39
N ALA A 293 -19.47 7.92 -2.04
CA ALA A 293 -19.21 8.54 -0.75
C ALA A 293 -19.84 7.73 0.39
N ALA A 294 -21.07 7.25 0.23
CA ALA A 294 -21.77 6.44 1.22
C ALA A 294 -21.05 5.10 1.46
N ILE A 295 -20.68 4.38 0.41
CA ILE A 295 -19.93 3.11 0.50
C ILE A 295 -18.59 3.32 1.23
N THR A 296 -17.88 4.38 0.88
CA THR A 296 -16.59 4.70 1.52
C THR A 296 -16.76 5.09 2.98
N SER A 297 -17.80 5.88 3.30
CA SER A 297 -18.14 6.25 4.67
C SER A 297 -18.40 5.01 5.52
N LEU A 298 -19.16 4.05 5.00
CA LEU A 298 -19.46 2.78 5.69
C LEU A 298 -18.21 1.93 5.89
N ASN A 299 -17.35 1.83 4.87
CA ASN A 299 -16.09 1.09 4.97
C ASN A 299 -15.13 1.74 5.99
N TYR A 300 -14.99 3.06 5.94
CA TYR A 300 -14.17 3.83 6.87
C TYR A 300 -14.67 3.69 8.32
N LEU A 301 -15.99 3.80 8.54
CA LEU A 301 -16.58 3.61 9.86
C LEU A 301 -16.37 2.18 10.36
N LYS A 302 -16.58 1.17 9.50
CA LYS A 302 -16.34 -0.23 9.82
C LYS A 302 -14.90 -0.45 10.26
N GLN A 303 -13.91 0.10 9.56
CA GLN A 303 -12.50 0.00 9.93
C GLN A 303 -12.24 0.61 11.31
N ILE A 304 -12.80 1.77 11.61
CA ILE A 304 -12.71 2.39 12.93
C ILE A 304 -13.31 1.49 14.00
N VAL A 305 -14.51 0.94 13.78
CA VAL A 305 -15.20 0.08 14.74
C VAL A 305 -14.40 -1.20 15.01
N VAL A 306 -13.93 -1.87 13.97
CA VAL A 306 -13.10 -3.08 14.08
C VAL A 306 -11.83 -2.79 14.87
N THR A 307 -11.12 -1.72 14.50
CA THR A 307 -9.84 -1.40 15.12
C THR A 307 -10.04 -0.96 16.58
N LYS A 308 -11.09 -0.20 16.89
CA LYS A 308 -11.47 0.15 18.28
C LYS A 308 -11.83 -1.09 19.09
N GLY A 309 -12.58 -2.02 18.51
CA GLY A 309 -12.93 -3.28 19.18
C GLY A 309 -11.71 -4.13 19.55
N ILE A 310 -10.71 -4.16 18.66
CA ILE A 310 -9.42 -4.81 18.93
C ILE A 310 -8.66 -4.04 20.02
N SER A 311 -8.57 -2.72 19.90
CA SER A 311 -7.88 -1.83 20.85
C SER A 311 -8.44 -1.93 22.29
N MET A 312 -9.76 -1.95 22.44
CA MET A 312 -10.42 -2.13 23.75
C MET A 312 -10.06 -3.45 24.43
N ARG A 313 -9.61 -4.44 23.66
CA ARG A 313 -9.20 -5.76 24.14
C ARG A 313 -7.69 -5.97 23.98
N PHE A 314 -6.92 -4.89 23.85
CA PHE A 314 -5.50 -4.96 23.52
C PHE A 314 -4.69 -5.74 24.55
N GLU A 315 -4.91 -5.54 25.85
CA GLU A 315 -4.21 -6.30 26.89
C GLU A 315 -4.45 -7.81 26.75
N LYS A 316 -5.73 -8.22 26.63
CA LYS A 316 -6.10 -9.62 26.39
C LYS A 316 -5.58 -10.16 25.06
N LEU A 317 -5.44 -9.30 24.05
CA LEU A 317 -4.82 -9.66 22.79
C LEU A 317 -3.33 -9.95 23.00
N VAL A 318 -2.61 -9.04 23.67
CA VAL A 318 -1.19 -9.17 24.00
C VAL A 318 -0.94 -10.45 24.80
N GLU A 319 -1.72 -10.73 25.84
CA GLU A 319 -1.64 -11.99 26.61
C GLU A 319 -1.79 -13.23 25.74
N LYS A 320 -2.68 -13.19 24.74
CA LYS A 320 -2.93 -14.32 23.84
C LYS A 320 -1.84 -14.52 22.78
N ILE A 321 -1.18 -13.45 22.36
CA ILE A 321 -0.08 -13.53 21.38
C ILE A 321 1.28 -13.79 22.07
N GLN A 322 1.40 -13.50 23.37
CA GLN A 322 2.64 -13.63 24.14
C GLN A 322 3.33 -15.01 24.05
N PRO A 323 2.61 -16.15 24.01
CA PRO A 323 3.25 -17.45 23.82
C PRO A 323 4.02 -17.59 22.50
N GLY A 324 3.64 -16.85 21.44
CA GLY A 324 4.33 -16.84 20.14
C GLY A 324 5.31 -15.67 19.95
N LEU A 325 5.48 -14.81 20.97
CA LEU A 325 6.48 -13.74 20.98
C LEU A 325 7.81 -14.16 21.63
N LYS A 326 7.89 -15.37 22.19
CA LYS A 326 9.10 -15.90 22.85
C LYS A 326 10.02 -16.65 21.90
#